data_AF-A0A7S2A3K0-F1
#
_entry.id   AF-A0A7S2A3K0-F1
#
_cell.length_a   1.000
_cell.length_b   1.000
_cell.length_c   1.000
_cell.angle_alpha   90.00
_cell.angle_beta   90.00
_cell.angle_gamma   90.00
#
_symmetry.space_group_name_H-M   'P 1'
#
loop_
_entity.id
_entity.type
_entity.pdbx_description
1 polymer ?
#
loop_
_entity_poly.entity_id
_entity_poly.type
_entity_poly.pdbx_seq_one_letter_code
_entity_poly.pdbx_strand_id
1 'polypeptide(L)'
;EPTSPAVVPTSSPGASAAGGGAGPDGAACCGGNVEIDAEITGLSISRTERQAHRHLVRLRTLSVQYQNRVEIGRAGGVPAVISSMKRFGNRSAPVAKQACAALQNLASVESNATSVAL
;
A
#
# COMPACT_ATOMS: atom_id res chain seq x y z
N GLU A 1 17.34 -14.52 -58.56
CA GLU A 1 15.92 -14.96 -58.49
C GLU A 1 15.72 -16.09 -59.48
N PRO A 2 14.91 -17.12 -59.22
CA PRO A 2 13.81 -17.28 -58.25
C PRO A 2 14.19 -18.33 -57.17
N THR A 3 13.52 -18.57 -56.03
CA THR A 3 12.13 -19.04 -55.81
C THR A 3 11.81 -18.91 -54.31
N SER A 4 10.68 -18.31 -53.97
CA SER A 4 9.82 -18.74 -52.84
C SER A 4 8.78 -19.73 -53.41
N PRO A 5 8.05 -20.59 -52.65
CA PRO A 5 7.42 -20.32 -51.34
C PRO A 5 7.20 -21.55 -50.39
N ALA A 6 6.41 -21.32 -49.31
CA ALA A 6 5.60 -22.29 -48.54
C ALA A 6 6.32 -23.13 -47.46
N VAL A 7 5.81 -23.41 -46.24
CA VAL A 7 4.55 -23.12 -45.53
C VAL A 7 4.78 -23.44 -44.02
N VAL A 8 4.05 -22.73 -43.17
CA VAL A 8 3.82 -22.82 -41.69
C VAL A 8 3.31 -24.21 -41.20
N PRO A 9 2.86 -24.46 -39.93
CA PRO A 9 3.02 -23.82 -38.59
C PRO A 9 3.39 -24.85 -37.47
N THR A 10 3.61 -24.45 -36.20
CA THR A 10 2.81 -24.76 -34.97
C THR A 10 3.80 -24.80 -33.78
N SER A 11 3.59 -24.30 -32.55
CA SER A 11 2.51 -23.65 -31.84
C SER A 11 3.10 -22.78 -30.71
N SER A 12 2.41 -21.68 -30.42
CA SER A 12 2.51 -20.73 -29.28
C SER A 12 2.27 -21.38 -27.90
N PRO A 13 2.09 -20.64 -26.76
CA PRO A 13 2.45 -19.25 -26.42
C PRO A 13 3.16 -19.13 -25.05
N GLY A 14 3.67 -17.93 -24.75
CA GLY A 14 4.06 -17.53 -23.40
C GLY A 14 4.18 -16.01 -23.29
N ALA A 15 3.11 -15.30 -23.62
CA ALA A 15 3.02 -13.85 -23.48
C ALA A 15 2.86 -13.46 -22.00
N SER A 16 3.72 -12.56 -21.52
CA SER A 16 3.30 -11.57 -20.53
C SER A 16 4.00 -10.27 -20.86
N ALA A 17 3.25 -9.40 -21.53
CA ALA A 17 3.63 -8.04 -21.83
C ALA A 17 2.77 -7.09 -20.97
N ALA A 18 3.42 -5.97 -20.65
CA ALA A 18 2.87 -4.62 -20.60
C ALA A 18 2.32 -4.05 -19.29
N GLY A 19 2.67 -2.77 -19.12
CA GLY A 19 2.08 -1.78 -18.21
C GLY A 19 3.10 -1.26 -17.19
N GLY A 20 3.80 -0.13 -17.36
CA GLY A 20 3.48 1.06 -18.14
C GLY A 20 2.35 1.84 -17.48
N GLY A 21 2.66 2.76 -16.56
CA GLY A 21 1.64 3.62 -15.95
C GLY A 21 2.14 4.55 -14.84
N ALA A 22 2.27 5.82 -15.20
CA ALA A 22 2.05 7.03 -14.40
C ALA A 22 2.68 7.14 -12.99
N GLY A 23 3.73 7.95 -12.89
CA GLY A 23 4.11 8.58 -11.61
C GLY A 23 3.21 9.79 -11.32
N PRO A 24 2.75 9.99 -10.07
CA PRO A 24 2.09 11.22 -9.67
C PRO A 24 3.13 12.21 -9.09
N ASP A 25 3.81 12.94 -9.98
CA ASP A 25 4.45 14.22 -9.63
C ASP A 25 3.37 15.31 -9.72
N GLY A 26 2.54 15.37 -8.69
CA GLY A 26 1.44 16.33 -8.55
C GLY A 26 1.36 16.79 -7.11
N ALA A 27 2.27 17.67 -6.72
CA ALA A 27 2.22 18.37 -5.44
C ALA A 27 1.00 19.31 -5.41
N ALA A 28 -0.13 18.79 -4.93
CA ALA A 28 -1.25 19.61 -4.46
C ALA A 28 -1.12 19.75 -2.94
N CYS A 29 -0.37 20.76 -2.53
CA CYS A 29 -0.44 21.29 -1.19
C CYS A 29 -1.76 22.05 -1.03
N CYS A 30 -2.43 21.82 0.11
CA CYS A 30 -3.51 22.61 0.71
C CYS A 30 -4.94 22.27 0.26
N GLY A 31 -5.64 21.56 1.15
CA GLY A 31 -7.03 21.86 1.49
C GLY A 31 -8.08 20.99 0.84
N GLY A 32 -8.59 20.02 1.61
CA GLY A 32 -9.88 19.39 1.38
C GLY A 32 -9.82 17.87 1.28
N ASN A 33 -10.08 17.20 2.39
CA ASN A 33 -10.63 15.84 2.49
C ASN A 33 -10.07 14.77 1.52
N VAL A 34 -8.74 14.64 1.44
CA VAL A 34 -8.05 13.49 0.83
C VAL A 34 -6.95 13.06 1.80
N GLU A 35 -7.22 12.18 2.77
CA GLU A 35 -6.17 11.92 3.78
C GLU A 35 -6.06 10.48 4.30
N ILE A 36 -7.02 9.59 4.06
CA ILE A 36 -6.88 8.18 4.48
C ILE A 36 -6.31 7.33 3.33
N ASP A 37 -6.96 7.34 2.16
CA ASP A 37 -6.56 6.51 1.02
C ASP A 37 -5.17 6.86 0.49
N ALA A 38 -4.85 8.16 0.41
CA ALA A 38 -3.53 8.64 0.00
C ALA A 38 -2.42 8.18 0.96
N GLU A 39 -2.68 8.14 2.27
CA GLU A 39 -1.71 7.67 3.27
C GLU A 39 -1.53 6.15 3.23
N ILE A 40 -2.62 5.39 3.02
CA ILE A 40 -2.58 3.92 2.86
C ILE A 40 -1.86 3.54 1.57
N THR A 41 -2.18 4.20 0.47
CA THR A 41 -1.53 4.02 -0.82
C THR A 41 -0.06 4.41 -0.73
N GLY A 42 0.25 5.57 -0.15
CA GLY A 42 1.62 6.05 0.11
C GLY A 42 2.44 5.08 0.96
N LEU A 43 1.84 4.50 2.00
CA LEU A 43 2.46 3.47 2.82
C LEU A 43 2.78 2.20 2.01
N SER A 44 1.88 1.79 1.12
CA SER A 44 2.03 0.58 0.31
C SER A 44 3.12 0.72 -0.75
N ILE A 45 3.27 1.90 -1.36
CA ILE A 45 4.31 2.18 -2.36
C ILE A 45 5.65 2.63 -1.77
N SER A 46 5.70 2.89 -0.46
CA SER A 46 6.89 3.38 0.23
C SER A 46 8.12 2.51 -0.07
N ARG A 47 9.19 3.12 -0.57
CA ARG A 47 10.46 2.43 -0.89
C ARG A 47 11.51 2.51 0.20
N THR A 48 11.32 3.42 1.15
CA THR A 48 12.25 3.66 2.26
C THR A 48 11.54 3.59 3.60
N GLU A 49 12.28 3.22 4.63
CA GLU A 49 11.80 3.23 6.02
C GLU A 49 11.36 4.63 6.46
N ARG A 50 11.99 5.71 5.95
CA ARG A 50 11.61 7.10 6.25
C ARG A 50 10.22 7.45 5.72
N GLN A 51 9.89 7.01 4.51
CA GLN A 51 8.56 7.22 3.93
C GLN A 51 7.51 6.41 4.70
N ALA A 52 7.79 5.13 4.93
CA ALA A 52 6.93 4.26 5.71
C ALA A 52 6.67 4.84 7.10
N HIS A 53 7.71 5.30 7.80
CA HIS A 53 7.59 5.96 9.10
C HIS A 53 6.66 7.17 9.06
N ARG A 54 6.82 8.07 8.06
CA ARG A 54 5.99 9.27 7.93
C ARG A 54 4.50 8.92 7.78
N HIS A 55 4.20 7.98 6.88
CA HIS A 55 2.83 7.52 6.64
C HIS A 55 2.23 6.82 7.87
N LEU A 56 3.02 6.01 8.59
CA LEU A 56 2.58 5.37 9.83
C LEU A 56 2.29 6.37 10.95
N VAL A 57 3.10 7.42 11.09
CA VAL A 57 2.84 8.51 12.04
C VAL A 57 1.52 9.22 11.71
N ARG A 58 1.24 9.44 10.42
CA ARG A 58 0.00 10.08 9.96
C ARG A 58 -1.21 9.18 10.24
N LEU A 59 -1.15 7.91 9.85
CA LEU A 59 -2.21 6.92 10.14
C LEU A 59 -2.46 6.74 11.64
N ARG A 60 -1.41 6.72 12.46
CA ARG A 60 -1.55 6.69 13.93
C ARG A 60 -2.31 7.90 14.45
N THR A 61 -2.03 9.08 13.90
CA THR A 61 -2.69 10.33 14.31
C THR A 61 -4.16 10.34 13.89
N LEU A 62 -4.45 9.93 12.65
CA LEU A 62 -5.82 9.84 12.13
C LEU A 62 -6.67 8.81 12.90
N SER A 63 -6.07 7.67 13.25
CA SER A 63 -6.72 6.58 13.98
C SER A 63 -7.02 6.90 15.45
N VAL A 64 -6.72 8.10 15.95
CA VAL A 64 -7.21 8.53 17.28
C VAL A 64 -8.73 8.67 17.28
N GLN A 65 -9.33 9.10 16.16
CA GLN A 65 -10.78 9.24 16.04
C GLN A 65 -11.46 7.94 15.63
N TYR A 66 -12.56 7.57 16.29
CA TYR A 66 -13.27 6.30 16.03
C TYR A 66 -13.72 6.15 14.57
N GLN A 67 -14.33 7.19 14.00
CA GLN A 67 -14.81 7.18 12.62
C GLN A 67 -13.67 6.90 11.62
N ASN A 68 -12.51 7.53 11.84
CA ASN A 68 -11.33 7.32 11.01
C ASN A 68 -10.79 5.89 11.13
N ARG A 69 -10.89 5.25 12.31
CA ARG A 69 -10.45 3.85 12.47
C ARG A 69 -11.28 2.91 11.58
N VAL A 70 -12.59 3.12 11.52
CA VAL A 70 -13.50 2.35 10.66
C VAL A 70 -13.15 2.59 9.19
N GLU A 71 -12.98 3.84 8.78
CA GLU A 71 -12.65 4.19 7.40
C GLU A 71 -11.26 3.68 6.98
N ILE A 72 -10.24 3.80 7.83
CA ILE A 72 -8.89 3.24 7.58
C ILE A 72 -8.97 1.72 7.42
N GLY A 73 -9.75 1.04 8.26
CA GLY A 73 -9.95 -0.41 8.14
C GLY A 73 -10.60 -0.81 6.82
N ARG A 74 -11.71 -0.14 6.46
CA ARG A 74 -12.44 -0.37 5.20
C ARG A 74 -11.59 -0.08 3.96
N ALA A 75 -10.71 0.92 4.03
CA ALA A 75 -9.78 1.26 2.95
C ALA A 75 -8.54 0.34 2.87
N GLY A 76 -8.48 -0.74 3.65
CA GLY A 76 -7.34 -1.67 3.61
C GLY A 76 -6.09 -1.17 4.34
N GLY A 77 -6.25 -0.26 5.30
CA GLY A 77 -5.13 0.27 6.09
C GLY A 77 -4.46 -0.77 6.97
N VAL A 78 -5.22 -1.73 7.53
CA VAL A 78 -4.66 -2.81 8.36
C VAL A 78 -3.64 -3.67 7.59
N PRO A 79 -3.97 -4.28 6.42
CA PRO A 79 -2.99 -5.05 5.67
C PRO A 79 -1.83 -4.21 5.14
N ALA A 80 -2.05 -2.91 4.84
CA ALA A 80 -0.96 -2.00 4.45
C ALA A 80 0.04 -1.78 5.59
N VAL A 81 -0.44 -1.56 6.82
CA VAL A 81 0.42 -1.41 8.01
C VAL A 81 1.19 -2.69 8.31
N ILE A 82 0.54 -3.86 8.25
CA ILE A 82 1.20 -5.15 8.44
C ILE A 82 2.29 -5.39 7.37
N SER A 83 1.98 -5.10 6.11
CA SER A 83 2.93 -5.25 5.00
C SER A 83 4.15 -4.34 5.16
N SER A 84 3.92 -3.08 5.56
CA SER A 84 5.00 -2.14 5.86
C SER A 84 5.87 -2.60 7.03
N MET A 85 5.25 -3.11 8.09
CA MET A 85 5.95 -3.70 9.24
C MET A 85 6.79 -4.90 8.83
N LYS A 86 6.28 -5.82 8.01
CA LYS A 86 7.04 -6.97 7.49
C LYS A 86 8.24 -6.53 6.64
N ARG A 87 8.10 -5.46 5.85
CA ARG A 87 9.15 -4.97 4.93
C ARG A 87 10.26 -4.17 5.62
N PHE A 88 9.90 -3.34 6.59
CA PHE A 88 10.81 -2.37 7.20
C PHE A 88 11.03 -2.58 8.71
N GLY A 89 10.11 -3.26 9.40
CA GLY A 89 10.12 -3.39 10.86
C GLY A 89 11.34 -4.11 11.42
N ASN A 90 11.90 -5.09 10.71
CA ASN A 90 13.12 -5.79 11.16
C ASN A 90 14.39 -4.91 11.08
N ARG A 91 14.37 -3.86 10.26
CA ARG A 91 15.51 -2.94 10.06
C ARG A 91 15.33 -1.61 10.78
N SER A 92 14.10 -1.28 11.16
CA SER A 92 13.74 0.04 11.67
C SER A 92 12.78 -0.07 12.85
N ALA A 93 13.35 -0.03 14.06
CA ALA A 93 12.61 0.07 15.30
C ALA A 93 11.55 1.20 15.31
N PRO A 94 11.80 2.42 14.79
CA PRO A 94 10.77 3.45 14.79
C PRO A 94 9.58 3.09 13.87
N VAL A 95 9.83 2.45 12.72
CA VAL A 95 8.75 1.97 11.84
C VAL A 95 7.92 0.90 12.56
N ALA A 96 8.57 -0.08 13.18
CA ALA A 96 7.87 -1.12 13.94
C ALA A 96 7.01 -0.52 15.05
N LYS A 97 7.56 0.42 15.84
CA LYS A 97 6.83 1.10 16.91
C LYS A 97 5.59 1.85 16.40
N GLN A 98 5.72 2.62 15.32
CA GLN A 98 4.59 3.37 14.77
C GLN A 98 3.55 2.43 14.14
N ALA A 99 3.98 1.34 13.49
CA ALA A 99 3.08 0.33 12.96
C ALA A 99 2.28 -0.36 14.07
N CYS A 100 2.94 -0.82 15.14
CA CYS A 100 2.24 -1.43 16.28
C CYS A 100 1.27 -0.45 16.95
N ALA A 101 1.65 0.82 17.12
CA ALA A 101 0.77 1.83 17.69
C ALA A 101 -0.45 2.13 16.81
N ALA A 102 -0.27 2.20 15.49
CA ALA A 102 -1.39 2.34 14.55
C ALA A 102 -2.31 1.11 14.59
N LEU A 103 -1.75 -0.11 14.59
CA LEU A 103 -2.53 -1.35 14.69
C LEU A 103 -3.30 -1.43 16.01
N GLN A 104 -2.73 -1.03 17.14
CA GLN A 104 -3.42 -0.99 18.43
C GLN A 104 -4.65 -0.08 18.38
N ASN A 105 -4.54 1.10 17.77
CA ASN A 105 -5.67 2.00 17.58
C ASN A 105 -6.74 1.36 16.68
N LEU A 106 -6.33 0.76 15.56
CA LEU A 106 -7.24 0.15 14.59
C LEU A 106 -7.94 -1.10 15.14
N ALA A 107 -7.26 -1.92 15.94
CA ALA A 107 -7.78 -3.14 16.56
C ALA A 107 -8.87 -2.87 17.61
N SER A 108 -8.99 -1.64 18.11
CA SER A 108 -10.08 -1.26 19.01
C SER A 108 -11.47 -1.24 18.32
N VAL A 109 -11.50 -1.36 16.99
CA VAL A 109 -12.74 -1.47 16.22
C VAL A 109 -12.97 -2.94 15.89
N GLU A 110 -14.13 -3.48 16.29
CA GLU A 110 -14.50 -4.88 16.07
C GLU A 110 -14.40 -5.29 14.59
N SER A 111 -14.83 -4.42 13.67
CA SER A 111 -14.76 -4.66 12.22
C SER A 111 -13.32 -4.81 11.69
N ASN A 112 -12.33 -4.27 12.40
CA ASN A 112 -10.91 -4.37 12.03
C ASN A 112 -10.22 -5.54 12.74
N ALA A 113 -10.80 -6.07 13.82
CA ALA A 113 -10.19 -7.10 14.66
C ALA A 113 -9.87 -8.38 13.87
N THR A 114 -10.76 -8.78 12.97
CA THR A 114 -10.55 -9.93 12.08
C THR A 114 -9.40 -9.74 11.10
N SER A 115 -9.12 -8.49 10.70
CA SER A 115 -8.02 -8.18 9.78
C SER A 115 -6.67 -8.12 10.49
N VAL A 116 -6.64 -7.82 11.80
CA VAL A 116 -5.42 -7.80 12.61
C VAL A 116 -5.02 -9.21 13.07
N ALA A 117 -5.97 -10.14 13.16
CA ALA A 117 -5.74 -11.52 13.59
C ALA A 117 -5.13 -12.46 12.51
N LEU A 118 -4.79 -11.93 11.33
CA LEU A 118 -4.20 -12.65 10.18
C LEU A 118 -2.66 -12.64 10.19
#